data_AF-A0AAW9BTL0-F1
#
_entry.id   AF-A0AAW9BTL0-F1
#
_cell.length_a   1.000
_cell.length_b   1.000
_cell.length_c   1.000
_cell.angle_alpha   90.00
_cell.angle_beta   90.00
_cell.angle_gamma   90.00
#
_symmetry.space_group_name_H-M   'P 1'
#
loop_
_entity.id
_entity.type
_entity.pdbx_description
1 polymer ?
#
loop_
_entity_poly.entity_id
_entity_poly.type
_entity_poly.pdbx_seq_one_letter_code
_entity_poly.pdbx_strand_id
1 'polypeptide(L)'
;MDALLIPHEDEYLGEYVPAHNERLHWLTGFTGSAGAAVITQHKAAIFVDGRYTVQVTKQVPSELFEYRHLIEEPALDWIQDNLTTNASVAIDPRMHSSDWLDMAQAKLAGKLELNILSSNPIDELWHDRPAPVVSDVRLMPTEAVGQSSESKRKEIAQLVTKAGADSAVITALDSICWLLNVRGLDVSRLPVLLSHAILHADSSVEYFLDPARLPAEFAAHVGTGVTVHHPEALQSRLEAMSGKKVLLDPAISNAWFKLVLQNAGASVI
;
A
#
# COMPACT_ATOMS: atom_id res chain seq x y z
N MET A 1 2.19 7.42 22.39
CA MET A 1 2.05 8.00 21.05
C MET A 1 1.61 9.43 21.24
N ASP A 2 2.41 10.36 20.76
CA ASP A 2 2.21 11.81 20.93
C ASP A 2 1.70 12.47 19.64
N ALA A 3 1.98 11.85 18.49
CA ALA A 3 1.37 12.19 17.21
C ALA A 3 1.01 10.93 16.41
N LEU A 4 -0.02 11.06 15.57
CA LEU A 4 -0.39 10.10 14.52
C LEU A 4 -0.31 10.83 13.18
N LEU A 5 0.42 10.26 12.23
CA LEU A 5 0.45 10.72 10.84
C LEU A 5 -0.44 9.81 9.99
N ILE A 6 -1.34 10.42 9.22
CA ILE A 6 -2.34 9.75 8.38
C ILE A 6 -2.20 10.29 6.96
N PRO A 7 -1.58 9.56 6.04
CA PRO A 7 -1.51 9.95 4.64
C PRO A 7 -2.87 9.70 3.93
N HIS A 8 -3.00 10.13 2.68
CA HIS A 8 -4.17 9.84 1.86
C HIS A 8 -4.19 8.38 1.40
N GLU A 9 -3.01 7.81 1.14
CA GLU A 9 -2.79 6.49 0.60
C GLU A 9 -3.33 5.36 1.49
N ASP A 10 -3.73 4.26 0.85
CA ASP A 10 -4.10 3.01 1.51
C ASP A 10 -3.01 1.94 1.39
N GLU A 11 -3.31 0.68 1.75
CA GLU A 11 -2.32 -0.39 1.76
C GLU A 11 -1.78 -0.76 0.36
N TYR A 12 -2.42 -0.30 -0.71
CA TYR A 12 -1.99 -0.52 -2.08
C TYR A 12 -1.24 0.69 -2.66
N LEU A 13 -1.12 1.79 -1.90
CA LEU A 13 -0.50 3.06 -2.30
C LEU A 13 -1.03 3.58 -3.65
N GLY A 14 -2.31 3.32 -3.93
CA GLY A 14 -2.97 3.73 -5.17
C GLY A 14 -3.41 5.20 -5.15
N GLU A 15 -3.54 5.80 -6.34
CA GLU A 15 -4.07 7.16 -6.48
C GLU A 15 -5.53 7.28 -6.05
N TYR A 16 -6.34 6.25 -6.34
CA TYR A 16 -7.74 6.18 -5.94
C TYR A 16 -7.89 5.17 -4.82
N VAL A 17 -8.46 5.63 -3.71
CA VAL A 17 -8.67 4.80 -2.52
C VAL A 17 -10.13 4.32 -2.49
N PRO A 18 -10.38 3.02 -2.26
CA PRO A 18 -11.73 2.53 -2.02
C PRO A 18 -12.38 3.24 -0.81
N ALA A 19 -13.69 3.47 -0.83
CA ALA A 19 -14.39 4.19 0.24
C ALA A 19 -14.17 3.60 1.65
N HIS A 20 -13.95 2.28 1.77
CA HIS A 20 -13.63 1.64 3.03
C HIS A 20 -12.21 1.93 3.55
N ASN A 21 -11.30 2.44 2.72
CA ASN A 21 -9.91 2.76 3.06
C ASN A 21 -9.64 4.28 3.16
N GLU A 22 -10.65 5.12 2.91
CA GLU A 22 -10.60 6.59 2.90
C GLU A 22 -10.46 7.19 4.32
N ARG A 23 -9.40 6.82 5.04
CA ARG A 23 -9.14 7.19 6.45
C ARG A 23 -8.93 8.70 6.63
N LEU A 24 -8.19 9.33 5.71
CA LEU A 24 -7.99 10.77 5.74
C LEU A 24 -9.31 11.53 5.56
N HIS A 25 -10.16 11.06 4.63
CA HIS A 25 -11.48 11.62 4.43
C HIS A 25 -12.36 11.46 5.66
N TRP A 26 -12.43 10.26 6.22
CA TRP A 26 -13.21 10.01 7.45
C TRP A 26 -12.78 10.91 8.61
N LEU A 27 -11.46 11.05 8.80
CA LEU A 27 -10.90 11.84 9.91
C LEU A 27 -11.14 13.34 9.76
N THR A 28 -11.09 13.88 8.54
CA THR A 28 -10.98 15.33 8.32
C THR A 28 -12.13 15.94 7.52
N GLY A 29 -12.91 15.13 6.79
CA GLY A 29 -13.87 15.56 5.78
C GLY A 29 -13.24 15.92 4.42
N PHE A 30 -11.91 15.95 4.30
CA PHE A 30 -11.23 16.28 3.05
C PHE A 30 -11.44 15.18 1.99
N THR A 31 -11.75 15.56 0.76
CA THR A 31 -12.04 14.63 -0.36
C THR A 31 -11.07 14.80 -1.54
N GLY A 32 -9.98 15.55 -1.35
CA GLY A 32 -8.97 15.71 -2.40
C GLY A 32 -8.07 14.47 -2.47
N SER A 33 -7.57 14.18 -3.67
CA SER A 33 -6.79 12.97 -3.96
C SER A 33 -5.32 13.02 -3.49
N ALA A 34 -4.92 14.07 -2.78
CA ALA A 34 -3.56 14.22 -2.29
C ALA A 34 -3.57 15.05 -1.01
N GLY A 35 -3.14 14.43 0.08
CA GLY A 35 -2.98 15.10 1.36
C GLY A 35 -2.52 14.17 2.45
N ALA A 36 -2.30 14.75 3.63
CA ALA A 36 -2.02 14.02 4.85
C ALA A 36 -2.57 14.81 6.03
N ALA A 37 -2.78 14.16 7.17
CA ALA A 37 -3.10 14.80 8.43
C ALA A 37 -2.11 14.37 9.51
N VAL A 38 -1.80 15.28 10.41
CA VAL A 38 -1.10 14.98 11.66
C VAL A 38 -2.00 15.35 12.82
N ILE A 39 -2.26 14.40 13.71
CA ILE A 39 -3.01 14.62 14.94
C ILE A 39 -2.08 14.48 16.13
N THR A 40 -2.10 15.45 17.03
CA THR A 40 -1.42 15.40 18.34
C THR A 40 -2.46 15.53 19.45
N GLN A 41 -2.04 15.49 20.71
CA GLN A 41 -2.95 15.69 21.85
C GLN A 41 -3.65 17.07 21.86
N HIS A 42 -3.04 18.10 21.29
CA HIS A 42 -3.49 19.49 21.44
C HIS A 42 -3.65 20.25 20.12
N LYS A 43 -3.13 19.73 19.02
CA LYS A 43 -3.14 20.36 17.69
C LYS A 43 -3.36 19.33 16.60
N ALA A 44 -3.91 19.77 15.48
CA ALA A 44 -3.94 19.02 14.25
C ALA A 44 -3.58 19.91 13.06
N ALA A 45 -3.00 19.30 12.03
CA ALA A 45 -2.73 19.95 10.77
C ALA A 45 -3.14 19.04 9.61
N ILE A 46 -3.70 19.62 8.55
CA ILE A 46 -3.91 18.96 7.27
C ILE A 46 -3.01 19.59 6.21
N PHE A 47 -2.39 18.72 5.44
CA PHE A 47 -1.41 19.03 4.41
C PHE A 47 -2.03 18.72 3.07
N VAL A 48 -2.07 19.69 2.17
CA VAL A 48 -2.62 19.51 0.81
C VAL A 48 -1.72 20.16 -0.23
N ASP A 49 -1.73 19.67 -1.46
CA ASP A 49 -1.00 20.33 -2.54
C ASP A 49 -1.75 21.56 -3.11
N GLY A 50 -1.09 22.29 -4.01
CA GLY A 50 -1.61 23.51 -4.63
C GLY A 50 -2.99 23.38 -5.29
N ARG A 51 -3.40 22.17 -5.74
CA ARG A 51 -4.71 21.93 -6.38
C ARG A 51 -5.86 22.09 -5.37
N TYR A 52 -5.59 21.85 -4.09
CA TYR A 52 -6.61 21.65 -3.07
C TYR A 52 -6.69 22.76 -2.01
N THR A 53 -5.91 23.84 -2.15
CA THR A 53 -5.85 24.97 -1.20
C THR A 53 -7.20 25.64 -0.96
N VAL A 54 -8.06 25.76 -1.98
CA VAL A 54 -9.42 26.30 -1.82
C VAL A 54 -10.41 25.23 -1.34
N GLN A 55 -10.17 23.97 -1.67
CA GLN A 55 -11.06 22.87 -1.30
C GLN A 55 -10.97 22.58 0.20
N VAL A 56 -9.76 22.55 0.76
CA VAL A 56 -9.53 22.25 2.19
C VAL A 56 -10.25 23.25 3.10
N THR A 57 -10.27 24.54 2.75
CA THR A 57 -10.95 25.60 3.52
C THR A 57 -12.47 25.46 3.55
N LYS A 58 -13.04 24.68 2.62
CA LYS A 58 -14.49 24.43 2.54
C LYS A 58 -14.91 23.12 3.19
N GLN A 59 -13.98 22.18 3.35
CA GLN A 59 -14.28 20.80 3.74
C GLN A 59 -13.79 20.47 5.15
N VAL A 60 -12.70 21.09 5.60
CA VAL A 60 -12.04 20.77 6.86
C VAL A 60 -12.23 21.93 7.84
N PRO A 61 -12.67 21.70 9.08
CA PRO A 61 -12.88 22.77 10.06
C PRO A 61 -11.58 23.45 10.49
N SER A 62 -11.44 24.75 10.20
CA SER A 62 -10.24 25.55 10.50
C SER A 62 -9.96 25.73 11.99
N GLU A 63 -10.97 25.55 12.82
CA GLU A 63 -10.88 25.61 14.28
C GLU A 63 -10.21 24.36 14.88
N LEU A 64 -10.16 23.26 14.12
CA LEU A 64 -9.51 22.02 14.52
C LEU A 64 -8.17 21.81 13.80
N PHE A 65 -8.07 22.19 12.52
CA PHE A 65 -6.91 21.91 11.68
C PHE A 65 -6.22 23.19 11.19
N GLU A 66 -4.90 23.24 11.38
CA GLU A 66 -4.02 24.12 10.60
C GLU A 66 -3.96 23.62 9.14
N TYR A 67 -4.00 24.53 8.17
CA TYR A 67 -3.79 24.18 6.76
C TYR A 67 -2.34 24.44 6.37
N ARG A 68 -1.70 23.43 5.77
CA ARG A 68 -0.30 23.45 5.38
C ARG A 68 -0.11 22.95 3.95
N HIS A 69 0.95 23.39 3.29
CA HIS A 69 1.29 22.90 1.96
C HIS A 69 2.04 21.55 2.03
N LEU A 70 1.54 20.53 1.33
CA LEU A 70 2.05 19.16 1.39
C LEU A 70 3.55 19.02 1.06
N ILE A 71 4.04 19.82 0.12
CA ILE A 71 5.42 19.73 -0.39
C ILE A 71 6.33 20.82 0.19
N GLU A 72 5.80 22.02 0.43
CA GLU A 72 6.60 23.18 0.88
C GLU A 72 6.67 23.27 2.40
N GLU A 73 5.69 22.68 3.11
CA GLU A 73 5.63 22.58 4.56
C GLU A 73 5.41 21.10 4.96
N PRO A 74 6.36 20.19 4.68
CA PRO A 74 6.13 18.75 4.86
C PRO A 74 5.73 18.35 6.28
N ALA A 75 4.86 17.35 6.40
CA ALA A 75 4.30 16.91 7.69
C ALA A 75 5.38 16.58 8.75
N LEU A 76 6.50 15.96 8.34
CA LEU A 76 7.60 15.64 9.27
C LEU A 76 8.34 16.88 9.80
N ASP A 77 8.32 18.00 9.09
CA ASP A 77 8.87 19.26 9.59
C ASP A 77 7.92 19.88 10.61
N TRP A 78 6.62 19.94 10.28
CA TRP A 78 5.61 20.40 11.23
C TRP A 78 5.59 19.57 12.53
N ILE A 79 5.78 18.24 12.42
CA ILE A 79 5.90 17.35 13.57
C ILE A 79 7.10 17.72 14.46
N GLN A 80 8.27 17.98 13.86
CA GLN A 80 9.47 18.38 14.62
C GLN A 80 9.31 19.74 15.31
N ASP A 81 8.56 20.66 14.70
CA ASP A 81 8.31 21.99 15.26
C ASP A 81 7.27 21.98 16.40
N ASN A 82 6.40 20.96 16.44
CA ASN A 82 5.28 20.89 17.39
C ASN A 82 5.43 19.85 18.49
N LEU A 83 6.40 18.94 18.39
CA LEU A 83 6.66 17.92 19.41
C LEU A 83 7.97 18.17 20.17
N THR A 84 8.01 17.72 21.42
CA THR A 84 9.23 17.73 22.22
C THR A 84 10.17 16.59 21.84
N THR A 85 11.46 16.74 22.11
CA THR A 85 12.46 15.66 21.92
C THR A 85 12.01 14.35 22.56
N ASN A 86 12.27 13.24 21.87
CA ASN A 86 11.88 11.86 22.23
C ASN A 86 10.37 11.59 22.24
N ALA A 87 9.53 12.52 21.77
CA ALA A 87 8.12 12.21 21.55
C ALA A 87 7.96 11.14 20.46
N SER A 88 6.90 10.35 20.59
CA SER A 88 6.57 9.22 19.75
C SER A 88 5.60 9.61 18.64
N VAL A 89 6.04 9.47 17.40
CA VAL A 89 5.24 9.68 16.18
C VAL A 89 4.84 8.33 15.64
N ALA A 90 3.55 8.03 15.60
CA ALA A 90 3.06 6.77 15.07
C ALA A 90 2.67 6.87 13.61
N ILE A 91 2.93 5.78 12.90
CA ILE A 91 2.49 5.54 11.53
C ILE A 91 1.98 4.12 11.35
N ASP A 92 1.03 3.93 10.45
CA ASP A 92 0.70 2.60 9.93
C ASP A 92 1.66 2.29 8.76
N PRO A 93 2.52 1.26 8.87
CA PRO A 93 3.50 0.95 7.84
C PRO A 93 2.87 0.50 6.51
N ARG A 94 1.58 0.19 6.48
CA ARG A 94 0.87 -0.12 5.25
C ARG A 94 0.53 1.13 4.44
N MET A 95 0.46 2.30 5.05
CA MET A 95 0.03 3.54 4.39
C MET A 95 1.20 4.38 3.86
N HIS A 96 2.44 3.92 4.06
CA HIS A 96 3.65 4.62 3.64
C HIS A 96 4.55 3.69 2.83
N SER A 97 5.20 4.21 1.78
CA SER A 97 6.18 3.43 1.04
C SER A 97 7.42 3.11 1.87
N SER A 98 8.18 2.10 1.43
CA SER A 98 9.44 1.74 2.08
C SER A 98 10.47 2.88 2.02
N ASP A 99 10.55 3.59 0.89
CA ASP A 99 11.40 4.78 0.74
C ASP A 99 10.98 5.91 1.69
N TRP A 100 9.66 6.12 1.84
CA TRP A 100 9.15 7.11 2.78
C TRP A 100 9.56 6.76 4.21
N LEU A 101 9.46 5.48 4.60
CA LEU A 101 9.85 5.02 5.94
C LEU A 101 11.33 5.30 6.20
N ASP A 102 12.22 4.95 5.27
CA ASP A 102 13.67 5.16 5.43
C ASP A 102 14.01 6.64 5.56
N MET A 103 13.40 7.48 4.71
CA MET A 103 13.54 8.93 4.78
C MET A 103 13.04 9.48 6.12
N ALA A 104 11.87 9.02 6.59
CA ALA A 104 11.28 9.46 7.86
C ALA A 104 12.16 9.06 9.05
N GLN A 105 12.65 7.82 9.07
CA GLN A 105 13.58 7.35 10.11
C GLN A 105 14.85 8.19 10.14
N ALA A 106 15.47 8.44 8.97
CA ALA A 106 16.66 9.27 8.89
C ALA A 106 16.40 10.72 9.34
N LYS A 107 15.26 11.30 8.97
CA LYS A 107 14.88 12.67 9.31
C LYS A 107 14.61 12.86 10.81
N LEU A 108 14.00 11.87 11.45
CA LEU A 108 13.63 11.92 12.86
C LEU A 108 14.71 11.38 13.81
N ALA A 109 15.75 10.72 13.28
CA ALA A 109 16.81 10.09 14.06
C ALA A 109 17.41 11.04 15.12
N GLY A 110 17.43 10.58 16.37
CA GLY A 110 17.97 11.33 17.51
C GLY A 110 17.12 12.51 17.99
N LYS A 111 15.93 12.73 17.39
CA LYS A 111 15.01 13.81 17.76
C LYS A 111 13.66 13.28 18.23
N LEU A 112 13.05 12.39 17.46
CA LEU A 112 11.72 11.82 17.70
C LEU A 112 11.76 10.31 17.45
N GLU A 113 10.88 9.57 18.13
CA GLU A 113 10.76 8.13 17.96
C GLU A 113 9.66 7.81 16.95
N LEU A 114 10.01 7.13 15.85
CA LEU A 114 9.02 6.64 14.90
C LEU A 114 8.47 5.28 15.37
N ASN A 115 7.20 5.26 15.75
CA ASN A 115 6.50 4.08 16.24
C ASN A 115 5.69 3.42 15.12
N ILE A 116 5.97 2.15 14.85
CA ILE A 116 5.31 1.38 13.80
C ILE A 116 4.09 0.68 14.39
N LEU A 117 2.90 1.05 13.92
CA LEU A 117 1.65 0.48 14.40
C LEU A 117 1.40 -0.91 13.80
N SER A 118 0.80 -1.80 14.61
CA SER A 118 0.30 -3.09 14.14
C SER A 118 -1.13 -3.02 13.59
N SER A 119 -1.93 -2.09 14.11
CA SER A 119 -3.30 -1.78 13.67
C SER A 119 -3.49 -0.27 13.55
N ASN A 120 -4.36 0.15 12.62
CA ASN A 120 -4.70 1.55 12.45
C ASN A 120 -5.79 1.96 13.46
N PRO A 121 -5.55 2.93 14.37
CA PRO A 121 -6.54 3.32 15.37
C PRO A 121 -7.80 3.96 14.74
N ILE A 122 -7.73 4.48 13.51
CA ILE A 122 -8.92 4.96 12.79
C ILE A 122 -9.89 3.80 12.55
N ASP A 123 -9.38 2.61 12.23
CA ASP A 123 -10.21 1.46 11.92
C ASP A 123 -11.00 0.96 13.14
N GLU A 124 -10.46 1.18 14.34
CA GLU A 124 -11.10 0.83 15.61
C GLU A 124 -12.21 1.84 15.99
N LEU A 125 -12.09 3.09 15.54
CA LEU A 125 -13.01 4.19 15.83
C LEU A 125 -14.07 4.41 14.73
N TRP A 126 -13.81 3.95 13.52
CA TRP A 126 -14.71 4.08 12.37
C TRP A 126 -15.84 3.04 12.43
N HIS A 127 -16.80 3.24 13.33
CA HIS A 127 -17.88 2.28 13.58
C HIS A 127 -18.86 2.10 12.41
N ASP A 128 -18.99 3.10 11.53
CA ASP A 128 -19.81 3.07 10.31
C ASP A 128 -18.96 2.88 9.04
N ARG A 129 -17.78 2.25 9.17
CA ARG A 129 -16.89 1.97 8.05
C ARG A 129 -17.63 1.20 6.94
N PRO A 130 -17.63 1.70 5.69
CA PRO A 130 -18.26 1.01 4.58
C PRO A 130 -17.68 -0.39 4.41
N ALA A 131 -18.52 -1.35 4.02
CA ALA A 131 -18.04 -2.66 3.62
C ALA A 131 -17.11 -2.53 2.40
N PRO A 132 -16.06 -3.36 2.29
CA PRO A 132 -15.22 -3.38 1.11
C PRO A 132 -16.04 -3.75 -0.13
N VAL A 133 -15.86 -3.00 -1.21
CA VAL A 133 -16.45 -3.31 -2.51
C VAL A 133 -15.47 -4.17 -3.28
N VAL A 134 -15.84 -5.43 -3.51
CA VAL A 134 -15.05 -6.39 -4.26
C VAL A 134 -15.85 -6.91 -5.44
N SER A 135 -15.19 -7.15 -6.57
CA SER A 135 -15.82 -7.71 -7.77
C SER A 135 -15.31 -9.11 -8.10
N ASP A 136 -16.09 -9.87 -8.88
CA ASP A 136 -15.57 -11.08 -9.50
C ASP A 136 -14.44 -10.78 -10.49
N VAL A 137 -13.55 -11.74 -10.66
CA VAL A 137 -12.42 -11.65 -11.58
C VAL A 137 -12.89 -11.77 -13.02
N ARG A 138 -12.44 -10.84 -13.86
CA ARG A 138 -12.65 -10.87 -15.31
C ARG A 138 -11.39 -11.33 -16.02
N LEU A 139 -11.50 -12.38 -16.84
CA LEU A 139 -10.39 -12.90 -17.63
C LEU A 139 -10.23 -12.08 -18.92
N MET A 140 -8.99 -11.71 -19.26
CA MET A 140 -8.67 -10.98 -20.48
C MET A 140 -8.08 -11.94 -21.54
N PRO A 141 -8.83 -12.29 -22.59
CA PRO A 141 -8.39 -13.29 -23.57
C PRO A 141 -7.06 -12.89 -24.21
N THR A 142 -6.19 -13.88 -24.47
CA THR A 142 -4.84 -13.66 -25.00
C THR A 142 -4.88 -12.91 -26.33
N GLU A 143 -5.91 -13.13 -27.14
CA GLU A 143 -6.15 -12.46 -28.42
C GLU A 143 -6.32 -10.93 -28.26
N ALA A 144 -6.83 -10.47 -27.11
CA ALA A 144 -7.02 -9.05 -26.83
C ALA A 144 -5.79 -8.39 -26.20
N VAL A 145 -4.96 -9.16 -25.49
CA VAL A 145 -3.78 -8.64 -24.75
C VAL A 145 -2.43 -8.97 -25.40
N GLY A 146 -2.44 -9.80 -26.45
CA GLY A 146 -1.27 -10.13 -27.28
C GLY A 146 -0.27 -11.12 -26.69
N GLN A 147 -0.38 -11.45 -25.39
CA GLN A 147 0.59 -12.32 -24.71
C GLN A 147 -0.08 -13.05 -23.53
N SER A 148 0.19 -14.36 -23.40
CA SER A 148 -0.35 -15.17 -22.31
C SER A 148 0.29 -14.82 -20.97
N SER A 149 -0.43 -15.08 -19.88
CA SER A 149 0.10 -14.87 -18.52
C SER A 149 1.34 -15.72 -18.27
N GLU A 150 1.34 -16.97 -18.72
CA GLU A 150 2.49 -17.87 -18.57
C GLU A 150 3.76 -17.32 -19.24
N SER A 151 3.65 -16.75 -20.44
CA SER A 151 4.79 -16.13 -21.14
C SER A 151 5.33 -14.93 -20.35
N LYS A 152 4.44 -14.06 -19.87
CA LYS A 152 4.82 -12.89 -19.04
C LYS A 152 5.55 -13.32 -17.78
N ARG A 153 5.01 -14.30 -17.04
CA ARG A 153 5.64 -14.83 -15.83
C ARG A 153 7.04 -15.37 -16.11
N LYS A 154 7.24 -16.11 -17.21
CA LYS A 154 8.56 -16.62 -17.62
C LYS A 154 9.54 -15.48 -17.92
N GLU A 155 9.10 -14.45 -18.63
CA GLU A 155 9.95 -13.28 -18.93
C GLU A 155 10.35 -12.52 -17.68
N ILE A 156 9.41 -12.24 -16.78
CA ILE A 156 9.72 -11.52 -15.53
C ILE A 156 10.58 -12.40 -14.61
N ALA A 157 10.36 -13.71 -14.53
CA ALA A 157 11.19 -14.62 -13.74
C ALA A 157 12.66 -14.65 -14.19
N GLN A 158 12.93 -14.46 -15.49
CA GLN A 158 14.30 -14.26 -15.99
C GLN A 158 14.93 -12.98 -15.47
N LEU A 159 14.16 -11.89 -15.32
CA LEU A 159 14.63 -10.63 -14.72
C LEU A 159 14.92 -10.81 -13.23
N VAL A 160 14.05 -11.52 -12.51
CA VAL A 160 14.26 -11.90 -11.09
C VAL A 160 15.56 -12.68 -10.93
N THR A 161 15.76 -13.71 -11.76
CA THR A 161 16.99 -14.52 -11.78
C THR A 161 18.22 -13.67 -12.10
N LYS A 162 18.13 -12.77 -13.08
CA LYS A 162 19.23 -11.88 -13.49
C LYS A 162 19.62 -10.89 -12.38
N ALA A 163 18.66 -10.44 -11.57
CA ALA A 163 18.91 -9.62 -10.39
C ALA A 163 19.52 -10.43 -9.22
N GLY A 164 19.61 -11.76 -9.34
CA GLY A 164 20.10 -12.64 -8.30
C GLY A 164 19.13 -12.81 -7.12
N ALA A 165 17.84 -12.60 -7.36
CA ALA A 165 16.78 -12.79 -6.39
C ALA A 165 16.13 -14.18 -6.52
N ASP A 166 15.54 -14.65 -5.43
CA ASP A 166 14.70 -15.86 -5.42
C ASP A 166 13.25 -15.56 -5.85
N SER A 167 12.76 -14.35 -5.58
CA SER A 167 11.40 -13.92 -5.90
C SER A 167 11.28 -12.40 -5.99
N ALA A 168 10.14 -11.93 -6.51
CA ALA A 168 9.70 -10.54 -6.46
C ALA A 168 8.30 -10.46 -5.84
N VAL A 169 8.12 -9.58 -4.87
CA VAL A 169 6.81 -9.22 -4.33
C VAL A 169 6.26 -8.08 -5.17
N ILE A 170 5.07 -8.30 -5.77
CA ILE A 170 4.39 -7.34 -6.62
C ILE A 170 3.17 -6.83 -5.86
N THR A 171 3.16 -5.52 -5.62
CA THR A 171 2.15 -4.79 -4.83
C THR A 171 1.26 -3.91 -5.71
N ALA A 172 1.78 -3.43 -6.83
CA ALA A 172 1.03 -2.63 -7.79
C ALA A 172 -0.09 -3.45 -8.46
N LEU A 173 -1.33 -3.05 -8.21
CA LEU A 173 -2.53 -3.81 -8.60
C LEU A 173 -2.66 -3.99 -10.11
N ASP A 174 -2.31 -2.97 -10.88
CA ASP A 174 -2.31 -2.98 -12.34
C ASP A 174 -1.24 -3.92 -12.92
N SER A 175 -0.06 -3.97 -12.29
CA SER A 175 1.02 -4.90 -12.64
C SER A 175 0.60 -6.35 -12.40
N ILE A 176 -0.05 -6.64 -11.27
CA ILE A 176 -0.61 -7.98 -10.98
C ILE A 176 -1.67 -8.36 -12.02
N CYS A 177 -2.60 -7.45 -12.28
CA CYS A 177 -3.65 -7.63 -13.29
C CYS A 177 -3.08 -7.85 -14.69
N TRP A 178 -2.01 -7.14 -15.06
CA TRP A 178 -1.30 -7.33 -16.33
C TRP A 178 -0.58 -8.67 -16.39
N LEU A 179 0.10 -9.07 -15.31
CA LEU A 179 0.86 -10.33 -15.23
C LEU A 179 -0.07 -11.53 -15.39
N LEU A 180 -1.24 -11.50 -14.76
CA LEU A 180 -2.22 -12.59 -14.74
C LEU A 180 -3.28 -12.50 -15.85
N ASN A 181 -3.25 -11.46 -16.68
CA ASN A 181 -4.30 -11.17 -17.67
C ASN A 181 -5.71 -11.15 -17.05
N VAL A 182 -5.86 -10.49 -15.91
CA VAL A 182 -7.14 -10.36 -15.19
C VAL A 182 -7.50 -8.91 -14.96
N ARG A 183 -8.79 -8.61 -14.74
CA ARG A 183 -9.29 -7.28 -14.39
C ARG A 183 -10.39 -7.40 -13.33
N GLY A 184 -10.63 -6.30 -12.61
CA GLY A 184 -11.67 -6.18 -11.59
C GLY A 184 -12.26 -4.79 -11.56
N LEU A 185 -13.11 -4.52 -10.58
CA LEU A 185 -13.76 -3.23 -10.33
C LEU A 185 -13.66 -2.83 -8.85
N ASP A 186 -12.65 -3.34 -8.14
CA ASP A 186 -12.52 -3.09 -6.69
C ASP A 186 -12.16 -1.62 -6.40
N VAL A 187 -11.47 -0.97 -7.35
CA VAL A 187 -11.13 0.45 -7.29
C VAL A 187 -11.92 1.21 -8.34
N SER A 188 -12.58 2.29 -7.94
CA SER A 188 -13.35 3.13 -8.86
C SER A 188 -12.45 3.70 -9.94
N ARG A 189 -12.87 3.61 -11.21
CA ARG A 189 -12.17 4.14 -12.41
C ARG A 189 -10.84 3.45 -12.75
N LEU A 190 -10.40 2.47 -11.95
CA LEU A 190 -9.19 1.69 -12.19
C LEU A 190 -9.57 0.20 -12.24
N PRO A 191 -9.48 -0.48 -13.41
CA PRO A 191 -10.02 -1.83 -13.58
C PRO A 191 -9.12 -2.92 -12.95
N VAL A 192 -8.90 -2.85 -11.65
CA VAL A 192 -7.98 -3.69 -10.90
C VAL A 192 -8.69 -4.47 -9.79
N LEU A 193 -7.97 -5.43 -9.22
CA LEU A 193 -8.38 -6.27 -8.11
C LEU A 193 -7.47 -5.96 -6.91
N LEU A 194 -8.03 -5.67 -5.75
CA LEU A 194 -7.29 -5.52 -4.50
C LEU A 194 -6.66 -6.88 -4.16
N SER A 195 -5.36 -7.01 -4.42
CA SER A 195 -4.65 -8.29 -4.40
C SER A 195 -3.14 -8.08 -4.30
N HIS A 196 -2.42 -9.15 -4.00
CA HIS A 196 -0.95 -9.17 -3.99
C HIS A 196 -0.45 -10.36 -4.79
N ALA A 197 0.80 -10.31 -5.25
CA ALA A 197 1.43 -11.46 -5.88
C ALA A 197 2.89 -11.61 -5.46
N ILE A 198 3.35 -12.86 -5.39
CA ILE A 198 4.75 -13.22 -5.25
C ILE A 198 5.11 -14.02 -6.48
N LEU A 199 6.03 -13.50 -7.30
CA LEU A 199 6.57 -14.19 -8.47
C LEU A 199 7.94 -14.78 -8.13
N HIS A 200 8.08 -16.09 -8.26
CA HIS A 200 9.32 -16.81 -8.00
C HIS A 200 10.20 -16.89 -9.26
N ALA A 201 11.50 -17.09 -9.06
CA ALA A 201 12.49 -17.23 -10.14
C ALA A 201 12.22 -18.41 -11.09
N ASP A 202 11.42 -19.41 -10.67
CA ASP A 202 10.98 -20.55 -11.49
C ASP A 202 9.71 -20.25 -12.31
N SER A 203 9.25 -19.00 -12.34
CA SER A 203 8.00 -18.51 -12.97
C SER A 203 6.70 -18.92 -12.31
N SER A 204 6.74 -19.59 -11.16
CA SER A 204 5.56 -19.81 -10.34
C SER A 204 5.11 -18.51 -9.65
N VAL A 205 3.80 -18.35 -9.49
CA VAL A 205 3.18 -17.20 -8.81
C VAL A 205 2.29 -17.68 -7.68
N GLU A 206 2.45 -17.06 -6.52
CA GLU A 206 1.45 -17.07 -5.47
C GLU A 206 0.59 -15.81 -5.61
N TYR A 207 -0.70 -15.99 -5.82
CA TYR A 207 -1.67 -14.91 -6.00
C TYR A 207 -2.58 -14.82 -4.77
N PHE A 208 -2.65 -13.64 -4.17
CA PHE A 208 -3.38 -13.40 -2.92
C PHE A 208 -4.68 -12.64 -3.21
N LEU A 209 -5.77 -13.40 -3.28
CA LEU A 209 -7.13 -12.96 -3.59
C LEU A 209 -8.10 -13.99 -3.00
N ASP A 210 -9.30 -13.57 -2.57
CA ASP A 210 -10.36 -14.52 -2.23
C ASP A 210 -10.67 -15.47 -3.41
N PRO A 211 -10.38 -16.78 -3.30
CA PRO A 211 -10.61 -17.75 -4.36
C PRO A 211 -12.08 -17.86 -4.80
N ALA A 212 -13.04 -17.47 -3.95
CA ALA A 212 -14.46 -17.49 -4.30
C ALA A 212 -14.81 -16.51 -5.43
N ARG A 213 -13.94 -15.54 -5.71
CA ARG A 213 -14.10 -14.52 -6.76
C ARG A 213 -13.62 -15.00 -8.14
N LEU A 214 -13.02 -16.19 -8.21
CA LEU A 214 -12.43 -16.71 -9.44
C LEU A 214 -13.46 -17.43 -10.31
N PRO A 215 -13.50 -17.15 -11.63
CA PRO A 215 -14.29 -17.94 -12.56
C PRO A 215 -13.68 -19.34 -12.76
N ALA A 216 -14.50 -20.30 -13.17
CA ALA A 216 -14.09 -21.70 -13.34
C ALA A 216 -12.93 -21.87 -14.34
N GLU A 217 -12.84 -20.99 -15.33
CA GLU A 217 -11.84 -21.02 -16.40
C GLU A 217 -10.49 -20.43 -15.97
N PHE A 218 -10.37 -19.85 -14.76
CA PHE A 218 -9.17 -19.15 -14.32
C PHE A 218 -7.89 -19.99 -14.44
N ALA A 219 -7.92 -21.25 -13.98
CA ALA A 219 -6.76 -22.13 -14.01
C ALA A 219 -6.28 -22.42 -15.46
N ALA A 220 -7.22 -22.61 -16.38
CA ALA A 220 -6.90 -22.79 -17.80
C ALA A 220 -6.36 -21.48 -18.42
N HIS A 221 -6.90 -20.34 -18.01
CA HIS A 221 -6.53 -19.01 -18.49
C HIS A 221 -5.10 -18.60 -18.09
N VAL A 222 -4.73 -18.79 -16.82
CA VAL A 222 -3.38 -18.42 -16.34
C VAL A 222 -2.32 -19.47 -16.66
N GLY A 223 -2.73 -20.71 -16.98
CA GLY A 223 -1.84 -21.84 -17.21
C GLY A 223 -1.23 -22.40 -15.92
N THR A 224 -0.23 -23.27 -16.05
CA THR A 224 0.41 -23.92 -14.90
C THR A 224 1.26 -22.96 -14.06
N GLY A 225 1.42 -23.26 -12.78
CA GLY A 225 2.33 -22.52 -11.89
C GLY A 225 1.72 -21.29 -11.24
N VAL A 226 0.40 -21.19 -11.13
CA VAL A 226 -0.27 -20.17 -10.30
C VAL A 226 -0.99 -20.86 -9.15
N THR A 227 -0.64 -20.48 -7.92
CA THR A 227 -1.32 -20.93 -6.70
C THR A 227 -2.07 -19.76 -6.11
N VAL A 228 -3.35 -19.93 -5.79
CA VAL A 228 -4.17 -18.87 -5.19
C VAL A 228 -4.31 -19.10 -3.70
N HIS A 229 -4.06 -18.05 -2.92
CA HIS A 229 -4.21 -18.02 -1.48
C HIS A 229 -5.20 -16.93 -1.08
N HIS A 230 -5.92 -17.15 0.02
CA HIS A 230 -6.64 -16.07 0.69
C HIS A 230 -5.67 -14.96 1.12
N PRO A 231 -6.08 -13.67 1.08
CA PRO A 231 -5.22 -12.54 1.46
C PRO A 231 -4.59 -12.66 2.85
N GLU A 232 -5.29 -13.28 3.80
CA GLU A 232 -4.84 -13.49 5.18
C GLU A 232 -3.59 -14.38 5.27
N ALA A 233 -3.32 -15.20 4.24
CA ALA A 233 -2.12 -16.02 4.21
C ALA A 233 -0.85 -15.21 3.90
N LEU A 234 -0.97 -14.01 3.32
CA LEU A 234 0.15 -13.23 2.78
C LEU A 234 1.29 -13.05 3.79
N GLN A 235 0.97 -12.66 5.02
CA GLN A 235 2.00 -12.47 6.05
C GLN A 235 2.82 -13.74 6.29
N SER A 236 2.15 -14.88 6.49
CA SER A 236 2.82 -16.16 6.73
C SER A 236 3.68 -16.61 5.54
N ARG A 237 3.29 -16.25 4.32
CA ARG A 237 4.04 -16.56 3.10
C ARG A 237 5.29 -15.69 2.95
N LEU A 238 5.21 -14.42 3.33
CA LEU A 238 6.38 -13.54 3.40
C LEU A 238 7.36 -14.01 4.50
N GLU A 239 6.85 -14.39 5.67
CA GLU A 239 7.68 -14.90 6.78
C GLU A 239 8.40 -16.21 6.41
N ALA A 240 7.80 -17.04 5.56
CA ALA A 240 8.42 -18.26 5.04
C ALA A 240 9.61 -18.01 4.09
N MET A 241 9.90 -16.76 3.70
CA MET A 241 11.02 -16.37 2.85
C MET A 241 12.33 -16.14 3.61
N SER A 242 12.43 -16.60 4.86
CA SER A 242 13.66 -16.49 5.65
C SER A 242 14.89 -17.02 4.87
N GLY A 243 15.97 -16.22 4.83
CA GLY A 243 17.20 -16.54 4.10
C GLY A 243 17.11 -16.40 2.58
N LYS A 244 15.99 -15.92 2.02
CA LYS A 244 15.82 -15.65 0.58
C LYS A 244 16.14 -14.21 0.23
N LYS A 245 16.48 -13.97 -1.03
CA LYS A 245 16.60 -12.64 -1.63
C LYS A 245 15.31 -12.29 -2.35
N VAL A 246 14.71 -11.17 -1.99
CA VAL A 246 13.38 -10.77 -2.45
C VAL A 246 13.45 -9.39 -3.06
N LEU A 247 13.07 -9.27 -4.33
CA LEU A 247 12.88 -7.97 -4.97
C LEU A 247 11.62 -7.31 -4.42
N LEU A 248 11.75 -6.07 -3.97
CA LEU A 248 10.63 -5.24 -3.54
C LEU A 248 10.90 -3.81 -4.00
N ASP A 249 10.02 -3.26 -4.82
CA ASP A 249 10.15 -1.85 -5.24
C ASP A 249 9.83 -0.94 -4.05
N PRO A 250 10.81 -0.16 -3.54
CA PRO A 250 10.63 0.58 -2.30
C PRO A 250 9.80 1.84 -2.47
N ALA A 251 9.58 2.32 -3.70
CA ALA A 251 8.81 3.53 -3.98
C ALA A 251 7.30 3.25 -3.99
N ILE A 252 6.89 2.07 -4.49
CA ILE A 252 5.48 1.71 -4.66
C ILE A 252 5.01 0.60 -3.72
N SER A 253 5.91 -0.07 -2.99
CA SER A 253 5.54 -1.05 -1.98
C SER A 253 5.51 -0.41 -0.60
N ASN A 254 4.40 -0.64 0.11
CA ASN A 254 4.29 -0.17 1.47
C ASN A 254 5.38 -0.76 2.38
N ALA A 255 5.71 -0.03 3.44
CA ALA A 255 6.79 -0.37 4.35
C ALA A 255 6.53 -1.66 5.15
N TRP A 256 5.27 -2.07 5.28
CA TRP A 256 4.93 -3.33 5.95
C TRP A 256 5.56 -4.54 5.26
N PHE A 257 5.58 -4.60 3.93
CA PHE A 257 6.27 -5.69 3.20
C PHE A 257 7.74 -5.78 3.56
N LYS A 258 8.45 -4.64 3.51
CA LYS A 258 9.86 -4.56 3.86
C LYS A 258 10.11 -5.03 5.29
N LEU A 259 9.33 -4.51 6.25
CA LEU A 259 9.48 -4.84 7.66
C LEU A 259 9.23 -6.33 7.94
N VAL A 260 8.17 -6.92 7.38
CA VAL A 260 7.88 -8.36 7.55
C VAL A 260 9.00 -9.23 6.98
N LEU A 261 9.46 -8.94 5.76
CA LEU A 261 10.54 -9.67 5.11
C LEU A 261 11.85 -9.58 5.91
N GLN A 262 12.25 -8.38 6.32
CA GLN A 262 13.48 -8.16 7.08
C GLN A 262 13.42 -8.81 8.46
N ASN A 263 12.30 -8.69 9.17
CA ASN A 263 12.12 -9.31 10.49
C ASN A 263 12.13 -10.85 10.40
N ALA A 264 11.67 -11.42 9.29
CA ALA A 264 11.76 -12.85 9.02
C ALA A 264 13.16 -13.32 8.59
N GLY A 265 14.11 -12.40 8.36
CA GLY A 265 15.47 -12.72 7.93
C GLY A 265 15.61 -12.89 6.41
N ALA A 266 14.68 -12.38 5.61
CA ALA A 266 14.87 -12.26 4.17
C ALA A 266 15.72 -11.01 3.84
N SER A 267 16.47 -11.09 2.74
CA SER A 267 17.23 -9.96 2.19
C SER A 267 16.36 -9.26 1.14
N VAL A 268 15.85 -8.08 1.47
CA VAL A 268 15.18 -7.20 0.50
C VAL A 268 16.25 -6.56 -0.39
N ILE A 269 16.11 -6.68 -1.72
CA ILE A 269 17.04 -6.14 -2.71
C ILE A 269 16.33 -5.31 -3.78
#